data_AF-A0A1D3CSA3-F1
#
_entry.id   AF-A0A1D3CSA3-F1
#
_cell.length_a   1.000
_cell.length_b   1.000
_cell.length_c   1.000
_cell.angle_alpha   90.00
_cell.angle_beta   90.00
_cell.angle_gamma   90.00
#
_symmetry.space_group_name_H-M   'P 1'
#
loop_
_entity.id
_entity.type
_entity.pdbx_description
1 polymer ?
#
loop_
_entity_poly.entity_id
_entity_poly.type
_entity_poly.pdbx_seq_one_letter_code
_entity_poly.pdbx_strand_id
1 'polypeptide(L)'
;MEMDLLHPDPLEEAKKHKLKRLIPNPKSFFMDVKCPGCYSIATVFSHAQTVVLCGSCNVMLCQPTGGKCKLTEGCSFRKKVEGAERAPAVPLFPLEEIDGRRQEALAGEG
;
A
#
# COMPACT_ATOMS: atom_id res chain seq x y z
N MET A 1 -38.66 -14.99 3.46
CA MET A 1 -37.67 -14.07 4.05
C MET A 1 -37.57 -12.88 3.13
N GLU A 2 -37.76 -11.69 3.67
CA GLU A 2 -37.51 -10.43 2.97
C GLU A 2 -36.00 -10.23 2.85
N MET A 3 -35.52 -9.94 1.64
CA MET A 3 -34.11 -9.59 1.40
C MET A 3 -34.06 -8.10 1.08
N ASP A 4 -33.40 -7.31 1.93
CA ASP A 4 -33.15 -5.90 1.66
C ASP A 4 -32.08 -5.77 0.56
N LEU A 5 -32.51 -5.25 -0.59
CA LEU A 5 -31.68 -5.04 -1.77
C LEU A 5 -30.90 -3.72 -1.72
N LEU A 6 -31.40 -2.73 -0.95
CA LEU A 6 -30.84 -1.38 -0.92
C LEU A 6 -29.74 -1.25 0.13
N HIS A 7 -29.86 -1.97 1.26
CA HIS A 7 -28.88 -1.93 2.35
C HIS A 7 -28.39 -3.33 2.73
N PRO A 8 -27.66 -4.02 1.83
CA PRO A 8 -27.08 -5.31 2.15
C PRO A 8 -26.04 -5.18 3.28
N ASP A 9 -25.90 -6.23 4.10
CA ASP A 9 -24.87 -6.26 5.13
C ASP A 9 -23.46 -6.21 4.50
N PRO A 10 -22.53 -5.41 5.05
CA PRO A 10 -21.19 -5.25 4.49
C PRO A 10 -20.39 -6.56 4.39
N LEU A 11 -20.64 -7.54 5.29
CA LEU A 11 -19.99 -8.85 5.24
C LEU A 11 -20.49 -9.67 4.05
N GLU A 12 -21.77 -9.53 3.70
CA GLU A 12 -22.37 -10.19 2.54
C GLU A 12 -21.89 -9.57 1.23
N GLU A 13 -21.75 -8.25 1.17
CA GLU A 13 -21.23 -7.57 -0.02
C GLU A 13 -19.75 -7.90 -0.28
N ALA A 14 -18.95 -8.06 0.77
CA ALA A 14 -17.54 -8.42 0.65
C ALA A 14 -17.35 -9.78 -0.05
N LYS A 15 -18.24 -10.74 0.21
CA LYS A 15 -18.24 -12.09 -0.38
C LYS A 15 -18.62 -12.09 -1.87
N LYS A 16 -19.42 -11.12 -2.32
CA LYS A 16 -19.82 -11.00 -3.73
C LYS A 16 -18.60 -10.76 -4.63
N HIS A 17 -18.72 -11.18 -5.89
CA HIS A 17 -17.74 -10.86 -6.93
C HIS A 17 -17.69 -9.34 -7.16
N LYS A 18 -16.53 -8.78 -7.48
CA LYS A 18 -16.32 -7.32 -7.60
C LYS A 18 -17.30 -6.60 -8.56
N LEU A 19 -17.78 -7.31 -9.59
CA LEU A 19 -18.76 -6.80 -10.57
C LEU A 19 -20.23 -7.03 -10.16
N LYS A 20 -20.49 -7.87 -9.15
CA LYS A 20 -21.84 -8.24 -8.67
C LYS A 20 -22.20 -7.57 -7.35
N ARG A 21 -21.39 -6.61 -6.90
CA ARG A 21 -21.70 -5.76 -5.74
C ARG A 21 -22.75 -4.73 -6.14
N LEU A 22 -23.42 -4.12 -5.16
CA LEU A 22 -24.37 -3.04 -5.43
C LEU A 22 -23.66 -1.90 -6.18
N ILE A 23 -22.46 -1.56 -5.71
CA ILE A 23 -21.57 -0.62 -6.38
C ILE A 23 -20.24 -1.33 -6.69
N PRO A 24 -19.76 -1.31 -7.94
CA PRO A 24 -18.52 -1.97 -8.30
C PRO A 24 -17.31 -1.20 -7.75
N ASN A 25 -16.40 -1.92 -7.07
CA ASN A 25 -15.13 -1.37 -6.59
C ASN A 25 -13.99 -2.39 -6.72
N PRO A 26 -12.74 -1.93 -6.92
CA PRO A 26 -11.59 -2.82 -7.01
C PRO A 26 -11.28 -3.49 -5.66
N LYS A 27 -10.75 -4.72 -5.70
CA LYS A 27 -10.22 -5.44 -4.53
C LYS A 27 -8.72 -5.18 -4.30
N SER A 28 -8.06 -4.54 -5.26
CA SER A 28 -6.64 -4.22 -5.23
C SER A 28 -6.38 -2.94 -4.42
N PHE A 29 -5.23 -2.88 -3.78
CA PHE A 29 -4.77 -1.73 -3.00
C PHE A 29 -3.28 -1.48 -3.24
N PHE A 30 -2.83 -0.28 -2.91
CA PHE A 30 -1.42 0.07 -2.78
C PHE A 30 -0.97 -0.18 -1.34
N MET A 31 0.26 -0.63 -1.18
CA MET A 31 0.87 -0.86 0.12
C MET A 31 2.29 -0.31 0.18
N ASP A 32 2.66 0.18 1.35
CA ASP A 32 4.00 0.62 1.67
C ASP A 32 4.77 -0.58 2.22
N VAL A 33 5.79 -1.04 1.49
CA VAL A 33 6.65 -2.17 1.85
C VAL A 33 7.97 -1.63 2.37
N LYS A 34 8.35 -2.04 3.58
CA LYS A 34 9.65 -1.76 4.18
C LYS A 34 10.62 -2.87 3.86
N CYS A 35 11.79 -2.49 3.34
CA CYS A 35 12.89 -3.41 3.09
C CYS A 35 13.62 -3.78 4.41
N PRO A 36 13.95 -5.06 4.68
CA PRO A 36 14.61 -5.47 5.91
C PRO A 36 16.04 -4.94 6.09
N GLY A 37 16.76 -4.62 5.01
CA GLY A 37 18.16 -4.17 5.10
C GLY A 37 18.34 -2.64 5.11
N CYS A 38 17.41 -1.92 4.49
CA CYS A 38 17.64 -0.54 4.03
C CYS A 38 16.66 0.44 4.68
N TYR A 39 15.65 -0.09 5.37
CA TYR A 39 14.53 0.62 6.03
C TYR A 39 13.76 1.63 5.16
N SER A 40 14.12 1.72 3.88
CA SER A 40 13.42 2.50 2.88
C SER A 40 12.05 1.89 2.59
N ILE A 41 11.09 2.80 2.42
CA ILE A 41 9.69 2.47 2.17
C ILE A 41 9.47 2.61 0.66
N ALA A 42 9.03 1.52 0.03
CA ALA A 42 8.61 1.54 -1.37
C ALA A 42 7.11 1.30 -1.47
N THR A 43 6.43 2.08 -2.31
CA THR A 43 5.01 1.87 -2.62
C THR A 43 4.87 0.75 -3.66
N VAL A 44 4.21 -0.34 -3.30
CA VAL A 44 4.01 -1.53 -4.14
C VAL A 44 2.51 -1.74 -4.38
N PHE A 45 2.16 -2.13 -5.59
CA PHE A 45 0.79 -2.54 -5.93
C PHE A 45 0.53 -4.00 -5.53
N SER A 46 -0.62 -4.28 -4.92
CA SER A 46 -1.00 -5.62 -4.45
C SER A 46 -1.00 -6.74 -5.49
N HIS A 47 -1.22 -6.43 -6.77
CA HIS A 47 -1.20 -7.39 -7.87
C HIS A 47 -0.14 -6.96 -8.91
N ALA A 48 1.05 -6.59 -8.43
CA ALA A 48 2.15 -6.21 -9.31
C ALA A 48 2.51 -7.35 -10.27
N GLN A 49 2.58 -7.02 -11.58
CA GLN A 49 2.97 -7.96 -12.64
C GLN A 49 4.49 -8.03 -12.84
N THR A 50 5.20 -6.97 -12.46
CA THR A 50 6.66 -6.89 -12.52
C THR A 50 7.28 -7.20 -11.17
N VAL A 51 8.53 -7.66 -11.20
CA VAL A 51 9.35 -7.77 -9.99
C VAL A 51 9.65 -6.35 -9.51
N VAL A 52 9.30 -6.04 -8.26
CA VAL A 52 9.57 -4.72 -7.67
C VAL A 52 10.85 -4.78 -6.86
N LEU A 53 11.79 -3.91 -7.21
CA LEU A 53 13.08 -3.77 -6.54
C LEU A 53 13.07 -2.57 -5.61
N CYS A 54 13.81 -2.67 -4.51
CA CYS A 54 14.05 -1.54 -3.63
C CYS A 54 15.01 -0.53 -4.29
N GLY A 55 14.67 0.76 -4.32
CA GLY A 55 15.49 1.78 -5.00
C GLY A 55 16.87 2.02 -4.38
N SER A 56 17.07 1.68 -3.10
CA SER A 56 18.34 1.93 -2.40
C SER A 56 19.28 0.71 -2.32
N CYS A 57 18.74 -0.50 -2.40
CA CYS A 57 19.52 -1.73 -2.20
C CYS A 57 19.28 -2.80 -3.24
N ASN A 58 18.45 -2.53 -4.26
CA ASN A 58 18.15 -3.42 -5.38
C ASN A 58 17.70 -4.84 -4.98
N VAL A 59 17.31 -5.03 -3.72
CA VAL A 59 16.73 -6.28 -3.22
C VAL A 59 15.31 -6.42 -3.78
N MET A 60 14.94 -7.63 -4.17
CA MET A 60 13.59 -7.95 -4.59
C MET A 60 12.62 -7.84 -3.41
N LEU A 61 11.61 -6.98 -3.53
CA LEU A 61 10.56 -6.80 -2.52
C LEU A 61 9.38 -7.75 -2.72
N CYS A 62 9.01 -7.97 -3.98
CA CYS A 62 7.94 -8.91 -4.32
C CYS A 62 8.15 -9.61 -5.66
N GLN A 63 7.66 -10.85 -5.73
CA GLN A 63 7.59 -11.67 -6.95
C GLN A 63 6.15 -11.61 -7.51
N PRO A 64 6.00 -11.45 -8.84
CA PRO A 64 4.69 -11.48 -9.47
C PRO A 64 4.10 -12.90 -9.42
N THR A 65 2.79 -12.98 -9.19
CA THR A 65 2.02 -14.22 -9.25
C THR A 65 0.74 -13.97 -10.05
N GLY A 66 -0.06 -15.02 -10.31
CA GLY A 66 -1.37 -14.86 -10.95
C GLY A 66 -2.41 -14.08 -10.12
N GLY A 67 -2.10 -13.72 -8.87
CA GLY A 67 -2.99 -13.00 -7.98
C GLY A 67 -2.24 -11.90 -7.21
N LYS A 68 -2.27 -12.00 -5.88
CA LYS A 68 -1.51 -11.07 -5.04
C LYS A 68 -0.02 -11.36 -5.16
N CYS A 69 0.80 -10.31 -5.26
CA CYS A 69 2.25 -10.45 -5.31
C CYS A 69 2.76 -11.17 -4.04
N LYS A 70 3.76 -12.04 -4.22
CA LYS A 70 4.42 -12.73 -3.10
C LYS A 70 5.51 -11.81 -2.57
N LEU A 71 5.42 -11.36 -1.32
CA LEU A 71 6.48 -10.57 -0.70
C LEU A 71 7.66 -11.47 -0.35
N THR A 72 8.87 -10.92 -0.42
CA THR A 72 10.09 -11.59 0.04
C THR A 72 10.07 -11.71 1.57
N GLU A 73 10.65 -12.79 2.09
CA GLU A 73 10.76 -13.04 3.53
C GLU A 73 11.45 -11.85 4.24
N GLY A 74 10.89 -11.41 5.37
CA GLY A 74 11.40 -10.27 6.14
C GLY A 74 10.91 -8.89 5.71
N CYS A 75 10.12 -8.77 4.63
CA CYS A 75 9.49 -7.49 4.26
C CYS A 75 8.22 -7.25 5.07
N SER A 76 8.10 -6.08 5.71
CA SER A 76 6.87 -5.65 6.39
C SER A 76 6.06 -4.72 5.49
N PHE A 77 4.72 -4.79 5.55
CA PHE A 77 3.86 -3.96 4.69
C PHE A 77 2.74 -3.27 5.47
N ARG A 78 2.36 -2.07 5.01
CA ARG A 78 1.18 -1.33 5.47
C ARG A 78 0.30 -0.98 4.29
N LYS A 79 -1.02 -1.15 4.38
CA LYS A 79 -1.93 -0.71 3.32
C LYS A 79 -2.06 0.81 3.33
N LYS A 80 -1.91 1.43 2.15
CA LYS A 80 -2.14 2.86 1.95
C LYS A 80 -3.63 3.07 1.72
N VAL A 81 -4.29 3.77 2.64
CA VAL A 81 -5.72 4.08 2.54
C VAL A 81 -5.85 5.42 1.84
N GLU A 82 -6.38 5.42 0.62
CA GLU A 82 -6.70 6.65 -0.09
C GLU A 82 -8.05 7.14 0.44
N GLY A 83 -8.05 8.20 1.27
CA GLY A 83 -9.28 8.86 1.73
C GLY A 83 -9.70 8.63 3.20
N ALA A 84 -8.79 8.79 4.16
CA ALA A 84 -9.16 9.16 5.52
C ALA A 84 -8.65 10.58 5.81
N GLU A 85 -9.40 11.61 5.42
CA GLU A 85 -9.25 12.88 6.14
C GLU A 85 -9.84 12.68 7.55
N ARG A 86 -8.94 12.53 8.53
CA ARG A 86 -9.12 12.71 9.98
C ARG A 86 -10.36 12.07 10.63
N ALA A 87 -10.11 11.10 11.52
CA ALA A 87 -10.62 11.21 12.88
C ALA A 87 -9.48 10.89 13.88
N PRO A 88 -9.35 11.66 14.97
CA PRO A 88 -8.12 11.78 15.76
C PRO A 88 -7.96 10.69 16.82
N ALA A 89 -6.87 9.93 16.72
CA ALA A 89 -6.12 9.43 17.86
C ALA A 89 -4.66 9.34 17.42
N VAL A 90 -3.98 10.48 17.49
CA VAL A 90 -2.53 10.57 17.52
C VAL A 90 -2.08 9.74 18.76
N PRO A 91 -1.06 8.88 18.64
CA PRO A 91 0.30 9.35 18.80
C PRO A 91 1.05 9.19 17.45
N LEU A 92 1.59 10.26 16.86
CA LEU A 92 2.88 10.83 17.20
C LEU A 92 3.89 9.70 17.36
N PHE A 93 4.53 9.34 16.25
CA PHE A 93 5.98 9.39 16.30
C PHE A 93 6.48 10.33 15.19
N PRO A 94 7.46 11.18 15.50
CA PRO A 94 7.60 12.52 14.93
C PRO A 94 8.19 12.51 13.53
N LEU A 95 7.86 13.54 12.75
CA LEU A 95 8.84 14.11 11.82
C LEU A 95 10.00 14.64 12.68
N GLU A 96 11.25 14.35 12.26
CA GLU A 96 12.54 14.76 12.87
C GLU A 96 12.94 13.84 14.06
N GLU A 97 14.04 13.07 14.11
CA GLU A 97 15.32 12.86 13.40
C GLU A 97 15.71 11.38 13.66
N ILE A 98 16.42 10.62 12.80
CA ILE A 98 17.88 10.52 12.54
C ILE A 98 18.01 9.39 11.47
N ASP A 99 18.79 9.43 10.37
CA ASP A 99 20.07 10.05 10.08
C ASP A 99 20.10 10.71 8.68
N GLY A 100 20.86 11.80 8.60
CA GLY A 100 20.75 12.84 7.59
C GLY A 100 21.27 12.53 6.18
N ARG A 101 20.62 13.20 5.21
CA ARG A 101 21.34 14.00 4.20
C ARG A 101 20.44 15.07 3.60
N ARG A 102 20.58 16.27 4.16
CA ARG A 102 20.39 17.54 3.46
C ARG A 102 21.71 17.84 2.73
N GLN A 103 21.62 18.60 1.64
CA GLN A 103 22.63 18.97 0.63
C GLN A 103 22.57 18.00 -0.56
N GLU A 104 22.14 18.44 -1.74
CA GLU A 104 22.44 19.67 -2.50
C GLU A 104 21.21 19.99 -3.40
N ALA A 105 20.60 21.18 -3.44
CA ALA A 105 21.14 22.51 -3.69
C ALA A 105 21.99 22.58 -4.96
N LEU A 106 21.37 22.50 -6.14
CA LEU A 106 21.79 23.27 -7.32
C LEU A 106 20.55 23.67 -8.15
N ALA A 107 20.07 24.87 -7.87
CA ALA A 107 19.55 25.76 -8.90
C ALA A 107 20.76 26.48 -9.55
N GLY A 108 20.69 26.70 -10.86
CA GLY A 108 21.66 27.46 -11.67
C GLY A 108 22.46 26.55 -12.61
N GLU A 109 22.55 26.78 -13.91
CA GLU A 109 22.35 28.03 -14.68
C GLU A 109 21.70 27.76 -16.04
N GLY A 110 20.81 28.68 -16.41
CA GLY A 110 20.23 28.92 -17.73
C GLY A 110 19.58 30.28 -17.69
#